data_AF-A0A5C7P8X3-F1
#
_entry.id   AF-A0A5C7P8X3-F1
#
_cell.length_a   1.000
_cell.length_b   1.000
_cell.length_c   1.000
_cell.angle_alpha   90.00
_cell.angle_beta   90.00
_cell.angle_gamma   90.00
#
_symmetry.space_group_name_H-M   'P 1'
#
loop_
_entity.id
_entity.type
_entity.pdbx_description
1 polymer ?
#
loop_
_entity_poly.entity_id
_entity_poly.type
_entity_poly.pdbx_seq_one_letter_code
_entity_poly.pdbx_strand_id
1 'polypeptide(L)'
;MTVRRITFDARAYTFTDLRALLAAASPPRSGDELAGIAAADGSHRAAAQMCLADVRLSEVLAETVVPYEDDDVTRLILDGHDAAAFAPIRALTVGEFRDFLLSYDTDAAALGRMAPGITPEMAAAVSKLMSNQDLIRVAQKCRVVTSFRNTLG
;
A
#
# COMPACT_ATOMS: atom_id res chain seq x y z
N MET A 1 8.22 7.09 -14.72
CA MET A 1 7.52 5.79 -14.60
C MET A 1 8.55 4.68 -14.54
N THR A 2 8.49 3.86 -13.50
CA THR A 2 9.49 2.80 -13.26
C THR A 2 8.90 1.45 -13.67
N VAL A 3 9.46 0.85 -14.73
CA VAL A 3 9.04 -0.46 -15.21
C VAL A 3 9.60 -1.55 -14.29
N ARG A 4 8.72 -2.42 -13.78
CA ARG A 4 9.08 -3.52 -12.88
C ARG A 4 8.87 -4.86 -13.56
N ARG A 5 9.76 -5.82 -13.30
CA ARG A 5 9.74 -7.16 -13.91
C ARG A 5 9.99 -8.23 -12.88
N ILE A 6 9.28 -9.34 -13.02
CA ILE A 6 9.46 -10.52 -12.17
C ILE A 6 9.26 -11.78 -13.02
N THR A 7 9.98 -12.85 -12.69
CA THR A 7 9.74 -14.18 -13.24
C THR A 7 9.05 -15.03 -12.19
N PHE A 8 7.88 -15.56 -12.52
CA PHE A 8 7.08 -16.43 -11.67
C PHE A 8 6.62 -17.64 -12.49
N ASP A 9 6.85 -18.84 -11.97
CA ASP A 9 6.51 -20.10 -12.65
C ASP A 9 6.99 -20.17 -14.11
N ALA A 10 8.28 -19.89 -14.33
CA ALA A 10 8.95 -19.81 -15.65
C ALA A 10 8.36 -18.80 -16.65
N ARG A 11 7.44 -17.92 -16.23
CA ARG A 11 6.89 -16.83 -17.05
C ARG A 11 7.37 -15.48 -16.55
N ALA A 12 7.78 -14.61 -17.48
CA ALA A 12 8.13 -13.22 -17.17
C ALA A 12 6.87 -12.35 -17.19
N TYR A 13 6.72 -11.53 -16.15
CA TYR A 13 5.67 -10.52 -16.02
C TYR A 13 6.32 -9.13 -15.98
N THR A 14 5.69 -8.15 -16.63
CA THR A 14 6.15 -6.76 -16.66
C THR A 14 5.01 -5.85 -16.26
N PHE A 15 5.27 -4.93 -15.34
CA PHE A 15 4.36 -3.89 -14.89
C PHE A 15 4.96 -2.53 -15.27
N THR A 16 4.22 -1.72 -16.01
CA THR A 16 4.72 -0.50 -16.65
C THR A 16 5.01 0.64 -15.67
N ASP A 17 4.27 0.66 -14.56
CA ASP A 17 4.33 1.65 -13.50
C ASP A 17 3.72 1.08 -12.21
N LEU A 18 3.75 1.87 -11.13
CA LEU A 18 3.15 1.50 -9.86
C LEU A 18 1.62 1.31 -9.95
N ARG A 19 0.93 2.08 -10.80
CA ARG A 19 -0.52 1.98 -10.99
C ARG A 19 -0.92 0.60 -11.52
N ALA A 20 -0.25 0.13 -12.58
CA ALA A 20 -0.47 -1.18 -13.17
C ALA A 20 -0.14 -2.31 -12.19
N LEU A 21 0.93 -2.16 -11.41
CA LEU A 21 1.30 -3.12 -10.37
C LEU A 21 0.26 -3.21 -9.26
N LEU A 22 -0.20 -2.05 -8.74
CA LEU A 22 -1.24 -1.99 -7.71
C LEU A 22 -2.58 -2.55 -8.18
N ALA A 23 -2.93 -2.31 -9.45
CA ALA A 23 -4.15 -2.86 -10.04
C ALA A 23 -4.08 -4.40 -10.13
N ALA A 24 -3.00 -4.93 -10.72
CA ALA A 24 -2.80 -6.37 -10.88
C ALA A 24 -2.64 -7.13 -9.55
N ALA A 25 -2.11 -6.49 -8.49
CA ALA A 25 -1.98 -7.11 -7.17
C ALA A 25 -3.31 -7.21 -6.39
N SER A 26 -4.39 -6.58 -6.87
CA SER A 26 -5.70 -6.61 -6.19
C SER A 26 -6.33 -8.00 -6.24
N PRO A 27 -7.06 -8.42 -5.19
CA PRO A 27 -8.00 -9.53 -5.29
C PRO A 27 -9.01 -9.30 -6.44
N PRO A 28 -9.53 -10.35 -7.08
CA PRO A 28 -10.45 -10.20 -8.21
C PRO A 28 -11.70 -9.42 -7.79
N ARG A 29 -11.99 -8.35 -8.53
CA ARG A 29 -13.12 -7.45 -8.32
C ARG A 29 -13.72 -7.11 -9.68
N SER A 30 -15.04 -7.23 -9.81
CA SER A 30 -15.75 -6.99 -11.07
C SER A 30 -15.55 -5.58 -11.63
N GLY A 31 -15.35 -4.58 -10.76
CA GLY A 31 -15.06 -3.20 -11.18
C GLY A 31 -13.70 -3.07 -11.87
N ASP A 32 -12.66 -3.72 -11.35
CA ASP A 32 -11.31 -3.70 -11.92
C ASP A 32 -11.26 -4.48 -13.24
N GLU A 33 -12.05 -5.57 -13.34
CA GLU A 33 -12.25 -6.33 -14.58
C GLU A 33 -12.94 -5.49 -15.65
N LEU A 34 -14.03 -4.80 -15.29
CA LEU A 34 -14.76 -3.91 -16.20
C LEU A 34 -13.90 -2.74 -16.68
N ALA A 35 -13.04 -2.21 -15.82
CA ALA A 35 -12.08 -1.17 -16.16
C ALA A 35 -10.87 -1.68 -16.96
N GLY A 36 -10.72 -2.99 -17.14
CA GLY A 36 -9.62 -3.61 -17.90
C GLY A 36 -8.25 -3.53 -17.20
N ILE A 37 -8.24 -3.32 -15.88
CA ILE A 37 -7.00 -3.15 -15.09
C ILE A 37 -6.70 -4.34 -14.17
N ALA A 38 -7.63 -5.29 -14.04
CA ALA A 38 -7.44 -6.49 -13.24
C ALA A 38 -6.31 -7.38 -13.81
N ALA A 39 -5.70 -8.17 -12.92
CA ALA A 39 -4.81 -9.24 -13.37
C ALA A 39 -5.56 -10.27 -14.22
N ALA A 40 -4.96 -10.63 -15.36
CA ALA A 40 -5.50 -11.62 -16.29
C ALA A 40 -5.82 -13.00 -15.66
N ASP A 41 -5.05 -13.44 -14.67
CA ASP A 41 -5.22 -14.72 -14.01
C ASP A 41 -4.60 -14.71 -12.60
N GLY A 42 -4.74 -15.84 -11.87
CA GLY A 42 -4.19 -16.00 -10.53
C GLY A 42 -2.66 -15.93 -10.48
N SER A 43 -1.95 -16.43 -11.49
CA SER A 43 -0.49 -16.41 -11.55
C SER A 43 0.02 -14.99 -11.82
N HIS A 44 -0.65 -14.22 -12.66
CA HIS A 44 -0.37 -12.81 -12.88
C HIS A 44 -0.56 -12.00 -11.60
N ARG A 45 -1.64 -12.23 -10.85
CA ARG A 45 -1.85 -11.58 -9.54
C ARG A 45 -0.78 -11.99 -8.53
N ALA A 46 -0.43 -13.26 -8.44
CA ALA A 46 0.62 -13.73 -7.53
C ALA A 46 1.98 -13.09 -7.88
N ALA A 47 2.33 -13.03 -9.16
CA ALA A 47 3.52 -12.33 -9.63
C ALA A 47 3.49 -10.83 -9.28
N ALA A 48 2.34 -10.18 -9.42
CA ALA A 48 2.15 -8.78 -9.03
C ALA A 48 2.33 -8.57 -7.51
N GLN A 49 1.75 -9.44 -6.68
CA GLN A 49 1.90 -9.36 -5.22
C GLN A 49 3.35 -9.59 -4.79
N MET A 50 4.05 -10.56 -5.39
CA MET A 50 5.48 -10.77 -5.14
C MET A 50 6.32 -9.57 -5.55
N CYS A 51 6.08 -9.03 -6.76
CA CYS A 51 6.78 -7.84 -7.22
C CYS A 51 6.48 -6.61 -6.35
N LEU A 52 5.25 -6.45 -5.87
CA LEU A 52 4.84 -5.35 -5.00
C LEU A 52 5.48 -5.46 -3.61
N ALA A 53 5.65 -6.68 -3.09
CA ALA A 53 6.29 -6.92 -1.80
C ALA A 53 7.74 -6.40 -1.75
N ASP A 54 8.44 -6.36 -2.89
CA ASP A 54 9.83 -5.89 -2.99
C ASP A 54 9.96 -4.38 -3.26
N VAL A 55 8.86 -3.66 -3.49
CA VAL A 55 8.91 -2.20 -3.73
C VAL A 55 9.17 -1.47 -2.41
N ARG A 56 10.10 -0.51 -2.39
CA ARG A 56 10.36 0.30 -1.19
C ARG A 56 9.25 1.32 -0.95
N LEU A 57 8.92 1.58 0.31
CA LEU A 57 7.95 2.62 0.66
C LEU A 57 8.37 4.00 0.12
N SER A 58 9.66 4.31 0.12
CA SER A 58 10.18 5.54 -0.50
C SER A 58 9.90 5.64 -2.00
N GLU A 59 9.86 4.51 -2.71
CA GLU A 59 9.49 4.49 -4.14
C GLU A 59 7.99 4.68 -4.32
N VAL A 60 7.16 4.11 -3.43
CA VAL A 60 5.71 4.34 -3.40
C VAL A 60 5.41 5.82 -3.16
N LEU A 61 6.17 6.49 -2.29
CA LEU A 61 6.02 7.94 -2.04
C LEU A 61 6.40 8.79 -3.26
N ALA A 62 7.45 8.39 -3.99
CA ALA A 62 7.98 9.17 -5.12
C ALA A 62 7.21 8.96 -6.43
N GLU A 63 6.61 7.79 -6.64
CA GLU A 63 5.85 7.45 -7.84
C GLU A 63 4.35 7.64 -7.60
N THR A 64 3.85 8.87 -7.79
CA THR A 64 2.43 9.16 -7.60
C THR A 64 1.57 8.45 -8.64
N VAL A 65 0.43 7.92 -8.21
CA VAL A 65 -0.52 7.25 -9.13
C VAL A 65 -1.11 8.29 -10.08
N VAL A 66 -1.53 9.45 -9.56
CA VAL A 66 -1.97 10.61 -10.34
C VAL A 66 -0.89 11.72 -10.23
N PRO A 67 -0.55 12.46 -11.30
CA PRO A 67 0.44 13.54 -11.21
C PRO A 67 0.02 14.63 -10.22
N TYR A 68 0.98 15.12 -9.43
CA TYR A 68 0.75 16.16 -8.40
C TYR A 68 0.15 17.44 -9.00
N GLU A 69 0.65 17.83 -10.16
CA GLU A 69 0.28 19.04 -10.90
C GLU A 69 -1.16 18.98 -11.46
N ASP A 70 -1.72 17.79 -11.60
CA ASP A 70 -3.02 17.56 -12.22
C ASP A 70 -4.15 17.25 -11.21
N ASP A 71 -3.83 17.08 -9.91
CA ASP A 71 -4.80 16.58 -8.91
C ASP A 71 -4.62 17.17 -7.50
N ASP A 72 -5.65 17.89 -7.03
CA ASP A 72 -5.69 18.53 -5.71
C ASP A 72 -5.57 17.54 -4.55
N VAL A 73 -6.08 16.32 -4.71
CA VAL A 73 -6.04 15.30 -3.65
C VAL A 73 -4.62 14.79 -3.48
N THR A 74 -3.91 14.52 -4.58
CA THR A 74 -2.50 14.16 -4.58
C THR A 74 -1.66 15.27 -3.94
N ARG A 75 -1.95 16.55 -4.23
CA ARG A 75 -1.29 17.67 -3.57
C ARG A 75 -1.51 17.66 -2.06
N LEU A 76 -2.76 17.53 -1.63
CA LEU A 76 -3.10 17.46 -0.21
C LEU A 76 -2.39 16.31 0.52
N ILE A 77 -2.33 15.13 -0.11
CA ILE A 77 -1.66 13.95 0.46
C ILE A 77 -0.16 14.22 0.62
N LEU A 78 0.51 14.72 -0.42
CA LEU A 78 1.96 14.92 -0.40
C LEU A 78 2.37 16.12 0.47
N ASP A 79 1.63 17.22 0.43
CA ASP A 79 1.89 18.41 1.26
C ASP A 79 1.60 18.15 2.74
N GLY A 80 0.66 17.24 3.03
CA GLY A 80 0.33 16.79 4.39
C GLY A 80 1.23 15.67 4.94
N HIS A 81 2.13 15.11 4.13
CA HIS A 81 2.97 13.99 4.52
C HIS A 81 4.08 14.42 5.50
N ASP A 82 4.15 13.75 6.66
CA ASP A 82 5.18 14.00 7.67
C ASP A 82 6.42 13.12 7.45
N ALA A 83 7.52 13.74 6.99
CA ALA A 83 8.79 13.07 6.76
C ALA A 83 9.44 12.50 8.04
N ALA A 84 9.23 13.13 9.20
CA ALA A 84 9.77 12.66 10.47
C ALA A 84 9.00 11.43 10.96
N ALA A 85 7.68 11.42 10.81
CA ALA A 85 6.84 10.26 11.09
C ALA A 85 7.15 9.07 10.15
N PHE A 86 7.51 9.35 8.90
CA PHE A 86 7.89 8.34 7.90
C PHE A 86 9.30 7.77 8.07
N ALA A 87 10.23 8.56 8.62
CA ALA A 87 11.66 8.21 8.71
C ALA A 87 11.98 6.81 9.27
N PRO A 88 11.26 6.27 10.29
CA PRO A 88 11.50 4.94 10.84
C PRO A 88 11.23 3.80 9.85
N ILE A 89 10.27 3.97 8.94
CA ILE A 89 9.86 2.93 7.98
C ILE A 89 10.29 3.20 6.54
N ARG A 90 10.90 4.35 6.26
CA ARG A 90 11.22 4.77 4.89
C ARG A 90 12.03 3.76 4.06
N ALA A 91 12.85 2.94 4.74
CA ALA A 91 13.73 1.97 4.11
C ALA A 91 13.06 0.61 3.86
N LEU A 92 11.90 0.38 4.47
CA LEU A 92 11.17 -0.88 4.35
C LEU A 92 10.62 -1.06 2.93
N THR A 93 10.57 -2.31 2.49
CA THR A 93 9.70 -2.72 1.39
C THR A 93 8.24 -2.78 1.82
N VAL A 94 7.30 -2.86 0.88
CA VAL A 94 5.87 -3.07 1.20
C VAL A 94 5.68 -4.40 1.96
N GLY A 95 6.45 -5.44 1.60
CA GLY A 95 6.45 -6.72 2.31
C GLY A 95 6.96 -6.59 3.75
N GLU A 96 8.10 -5.93 3.95
CA GLU A 96 8.63 -5.67 5.29
C GLU A 96 7.70 -4.78 6.12
N PHE A 97 7.00 -3.84 5.48
CA PHE A 97 5.99 -3.03 6.14
C PHE A 97 4.78 -3.84 6.59
N ARG A 98 4.32 -4.81 5.78
CA ARG A 98 3.30 -5.79 6.22
C ARG A 98 3.74 -6.52 7.48
N ASP A 99 4.98 -7.03 7.49
CA ASP A 99 5.51 -7.78 8.63
C ASP A 99 5.67 -6.89 9.87
N PHE A 100 6.13 -5.65 9.68
CA PHE A 100 6.15 -4.63 10.73
C PHE A 100 4.76 -4.41 11.34
N LEU A 101 3.71 -4.24 10.53
CA LEU A 101 2.34 -4.05 11.01
C LEU A 101 1.80 -5.27 11.76
N LEU A 102 2.21 -6.49 11.37
CA LEU A 102 1.79 -7.73 12.01
C LEU A 102 2.56 -8.03 13.30
N SER A 103 3.78 -7.53 13.46
CA SER A 103 4.62 -7.73 14.65
C SER A 103 3.90 -7.44 15.96
N TYR A 104 4.13 -8.28 16.98
CA TYR A 104 3.60 -8.07 18.33
C TYR A 104 4.17 -6.82 19.01
N ASP A 105 5.36 -6.38 18.60
CA ASP A 105 6.02 -5.19 19.15
C ASP A 105 5.46 -3.88 18.60
N THR A 106 4.69 -3.94 17.50
CA THR A 106 4.06 -2.78 16.89
C THR A 106 2.70 -2.53 17.55
N ASP A 107 2.66 -1.53 18.43
CA ASP A 107 1.48 -1.15 19.19
C ASP A 107 0.72 0.06 18.60
N ALA A 108 -0.45 0.37 19.15
CA ALA A 108 -1.30 1.47 18.71
C ALA A 108 -0.59 2.84 18.81
N ALA A 109 0.30 3.03 19.79
CA ALA A 109 1.02 4.28 19.98
C ALA A 109 2.09 4.48 18.89
N ALA A 110 2.80 3.42 18.52
CA ALA A 110 3.74 3.42 17.40
C ALA A 110 3.02 3.73 16.07
N LEU A 111 1.89 3.06 15.81
CA LEU A 111 1.08 3.30 14.62
C LEU A 111 0.56 4.74 14.58
N GLY A 112 0.07 5.28 15.70
CA GLY A 112 -0.40 6.66 15.79
C GLY A 112 0.68 7.69 15.49
N ARG A 113 1.93 7.46 15.94
CA ARG A 113 3.06 8.35 15.63
C ARG A 113 3.46 8.33 14.15
N MET A 114 3.31 7.19 13.49
CA MET A 114 3.72 7.01 12.10
C MET A 114 2.63 7.33 11.09
N ALA A 115 1.36 7.33 11.49
CA ALA A 115 0.20 7.56 10.62
C ALA A 115 0.35 8.79 9.70
N PRO A 116 0.86 9.96 10.15
CA PRO A 116 1.05 11.12 9.28
C PRO A 116 2.10 10.92 8.17
N GLY A 117 2.96 9.91 8.28
CA GLY A 117 3.96 9.53 7.28
C GLY A 117 3.53 8.36 6.39
N ILE A 118 2.28 7.90 6.44
CA ILE A 118 1.77 6.81 5.61
C ILE A 118 0.80 7.39 4.58
N THR A 119 1.13 7.29 3.29
CA THR A 119 0.23 7.73 2.22
C THR A 119 -0.86 6.70 1.91
N PRO A 120 -1.98 7.09 1.27
CA PRO A 120 -3.00 6.17 0.81
C PRO A 120 -2.46 5.07 -0.10
N GLU A 121 -1.49 5.37 -0.96
CA GLU A 121 -0.82 4.41 -1.85
C GLU A 121 -0.04 3.35 -1.05
N MET A 122 0.64 3.73 0.03
CA MET A 122 1.33 2.76 0.91
C MET A 122 0.32 1.86 1.63
N ALA A 123 -0.76 2.43 2.16
CA ALA A 123 -1.82 1.66 2.80
C ALA A 123 -2.53 0.71 1.82
N ALA A 124 -2.77 1.16 0.58
CA ALA A 124 -3.31 0.34 -0.49
C ALA A 124 -2.33 -0.77 -0.90
N ALA A 125 -1.04 -0.46 -1.04
CA ALA A 125 -0.01 -1.43 -1.40
C ALA A 125 0.05 -2.57 -0.37
N VAL A 126 0.14 -2.23 0.92
CA VAL A 126 0.30 -3.24 1.98
C VAL A 126 -0.96 -4.08 2.16
N SER A 127 -2.15 -3.48 2.05
CA SER A 127 -3.42 -4.22 2.17
C SER A 127 -3.63 -5.25 1.06
N LYS A 128 -3.07 -5.02 -0.14
CA LYS A 128 -3.10 -5.99 -1.26
C LYS A 128 -2.25 -7.24 -1.01
N LEU A 129 -1.34 -7.20 -0.03
CA LEU A 129 -0.50 -8.34 0.38
C LEU A 129 -1.05 -9.07 1.61
N MET A 130 -2.16 -8.60 2.19
CA MET A 130 -2.71 -9.11 3.43
C MET A 130 -3.84 -10.11 3.18
N SER A 131 -3.84 -11.19 3.96
CA SER A 131 -5.02 -12.04 4.08
C SER A 131 -6.12 -11.33 4.88
N ASN A 132 -7.35 -11.87 4.86
CA ASN A 132 -8.44 -11.34 5.69
C ASN A 132 -8.08 -11.33 7.19
N GLN A 133 -7.34 -12.35 7.67
CA GLN A 133 -6.91 -12.39 9.07
C GLN A 133 -5.87 -11.33 9.39
N ASP A 134 -4.93 -11.08 8.46
CA ASP A 134 -3.93 -10.03 8.62
C ASP A 134 -4.61 -8.66 8.69
N LEU A 135 -5.56 -8.39 7.79
CA LEU A 135 -6.34 -7.14 7.78
C LEU A 135 -7.08 -6.93 9.11
N ILE A 136 -7.75 -7.97 9.64
CA ILE A 136 -8.45 -7.89 10.92
C ILE A 136 -7.46 -7.61 12.06
N ARG A 137 -6.33 -8.33 12.12
CA ARG A 137 -5.33 -8.18 13.18
C ARG A 137 -4.66 -6.81 13.19
N VAL A 138 -4.31 -6.30 12.02
CA VAL A 138 -3.71 -4.95 11.89
C VAL A 138 -4.73 -3.88 12.25
N ALA A 139 -5.97 -3.99 11.75
CA ALA A 139 -7.02 -3.03 12.06
C ALA A 139 -7.35 -2.96 13.57
N GLN A 140 -7.26 -4.08 14.30
CA GLN A 140 -7.45 -4.10 15.76
C GLN A 140 -6.41 -3.27 16.53
N LYS A 141 -5.21 -3.07 15.97
CA LYS A 141 -4.16 -2.23 16.57
C LYS A 141 -4.38 -0.74 16.30
N CYS A 142 -5.05 -0.41 15.20
CA CYS A 142 -5.34 0.98 14.81
C CYS A 142 -6.48 1.56 15.66
N ARG A 143 -6.14 2.39 16.65
CA ARG A 143 -7.12 3.10 17.49
C ARG A 143 -7.38 4.50 16.93
N VAL A 144 -8.62 4.75 16.50
CA VAL A 144 -9.07 6.07 16.01
C VAL A 144 -10.22 6.54 16.88
N VAL A 145 -9.92 7.41 17.84
CA VAL A 145 -10.91 7.96 18.78
C VAL A 145 -11.23 9.39 18.38
N THR A 146 -12.50 9.69 18.14
CA THR A 146 -12.98 11.05 17.82
C THR A 146 -14.07 11.47 18.79
N SER A 147 -14.21 12.77 19.05
CA SER A 147 -15.19 13.29 19.99
C SER A 147 -15.85 14.56 19.47
N PHE A 148 -17.17 14.64 19.62
CA PHE A 148 -17.95 15.86 19.42
C PHE A 148 -18.99 16.01 20.54
N ARG A 149 -20.19 15.42 20.36
CA ARG A 149 -21.20 15.32 21.43
C ARG A 149 -21.06 14.04 22.25
N ASN A 150 -20.54 12.99 21.63
CA ASN A 150 -20.14 11.74 22.24
C ASN A 150 -18.76 11.35 21.69
N THR A 151 -18.18 10.32 22.27
CA THR A 151 -16.88 9.76 21.86
C THR A 151 -17.11 8.42 21.16
N LEU A 152 -16.48 8.24 20.00
CA LEU A 152 -16.52 7.02 19.20
C LEU A 152 -15.09 6.53 18.91
N GLY A 153 -14.89 5.21 18.95
CA GLY A 153 -13.62 4.55 18.65
C GLY A 153 -12.97 3.84 19.83
#